data_AF-A0AAV6JLE3-F1
#
_entry.id   AF-A0AAV6JLE3-F1
#
_cell.length_a   1.000
_cell.length_b   1.000
_cell.length_c   1.000
_cell.angle_alpha   90.00
_cell.angle_beta   90.00
_cell.angle_gamma   90.00
#
_symmetry.space_group_name_H-M   'P 1'
#
loop_
_entity.id
_entity.type
_entity.pdbx_description
1 polymer ?
#
loop_
_entity_poly.entity_id
_entity_poly.type
_entity_poly.pdbx_seq_one_letter_code
_entity_poly.pdbx_strand_id
1 'polypeptide(L)'
;MLLPFLTTLASYLTKSPPLHPSVDSNFVLTGNFAPVDETPPTECLVVEGELPPSLHGVYIRNGPNPQHQPLGPHHLFEGDGMLHSILLSQGRAIFCSRYVKTYKYNLERDTGFPMIPNFLSGFYGLGDVGRGIVALGRAMTGQISLTKGFGLANTSLNFFCNTLFAMVETDLPYAIRITEEGDIETIGRHDFDGKAPVNMTAHPKMDEETGEVFAFRCFPVVPYLTYFRFYSNGYKEKDVPIFSINSPTYVHDFGITEHYAIFPDIVLEMAPMDMIMLQGMPVRCRPNKVPRVRIIDRYVTSDSEMRWFEVPGFNALHIIKAGRMIKVASSLLPPML
;
A
#
# COMPACT_ATOMS: atom_id res chain seq x y z
N MET A 1 14.06 46.91 19.53
CA MET A 1 12.58 46.79 19.53
C MET A 1 12.01 46.00 18.33
N LEU A 2 12.76 45.81 17.22
CA LEU A 2 12.26 45.06 16.05
C LEU A 2 12.33 43.51 16.16
N LEU A 3 13.25 42.96 16.97
CA LEU A 3 13.45 41.51 17.07
C LEU A 3 12.25 40.75 17.68
N PRO A 4 11.59 41.24 18.76
CA PRO A 4 10.39 40.61 19.32
C PRO A 4 9.17 40.72 18.40
N PHE A 5 9.06 41.79 17.62
CA PHE A 5 7.96 42.00 16.68
C PHE A 5 8.06 41.05 15.47
N LEU A 6 9.27 40.81 14.96
CA LEU A 6 9.52 39.86 13.87
C LEU A 6 9.31 38.40 14.29
N THR A 7 9.67 38.03 15.52
CA THR A 7 9.39 36.69 16.07
C THR A 7 7.90 36.48 16.33
N THR A 8 7.19 37.51 16.81
CA THR A 8 5.74 37.45 17.00
C THR A 8 5.00 37.37 15.66
N LEU A 9 5.39 38.17 14.65
CA LEU A 9 4.80 38.13 13.32
C LEU A 9 5.10 36.81 12.59
N ALA A 10 6.32 36.28 12.73
CA ALA A 10 6.65 34.94 12.24
C ALA A 10 5.78 33.87 12.93
N SER A 11 5.63 33.91 14.26
CA SER A 11 4.76 32.96 15.00
C SER A 11 3.26 33.08 14.65
N TYR A 12 2.80 34.27 14.25
CA TYR A 12 1.43 34.53 13.85
C TYR A 12 1.18 34.09 12.40
N LEU A 13 2.20 34.20 11.54
CA LEU A 13 2.19 33.71 10.15
C LEU A 13 2.49 32.20 10.03
N THR A 14 3.06 31.58 11.07
CA THR A 14 3.40 30.14 11.12
C THR A 14 2.50 29.31 12.03
N LYS A 15 1.46 29.91 12.63
CA LYS A 15 0.39 29.12 13.27
C LYS A 15 -0.41 28.43 12.17
N SER A 16 0.11 27.29 11.72
CA SER A 16 -0.67 26.35 10.93
C SER A 16 -1.99 26.09 11.67
N PRO A 17 -3.12 26.04 10.96
CA PRO A 17 -4.38 25.66 11.58
C PRO A 17 -4.19 24.31 12.32
N PRO A 18 -4.89 24.09 13.44
CA PRO A 18 -4.80 22.83 14.15
C PRO A 18 -5.10 21.69 13.18
N LEU A 19 -4.20 20.71 13.16
CA LEU A 19 -4.34 19.55 12.29
C LEU A 19 -5.52 18.70 12.74
N HIS A 20 -6.22 18.08 11.79
CA HIS A 20 -7.22 17.09 12.12
C HIS A 20 -6.54 15.91 12.84
N PRO A 21 -7.15 15.29 13.86
CA PRO A 21 -6.51 14.22 14.64
C PRO A 21 -6.02 13.03 13.80
N SER A 22 -6.63 12.77 12.64
CA SER A 22 -6.21 11.70 11.72
C SER A 22 -4.90 11.99 10.97
N VAL A 23 -4.38 13.21 11.06
CA VAL A 23 -3.12 13.64 10.42
C VAL A 23 -2.17 14.35 11.38
N ASP A 24 -2.49 14.41 12.67
CA ASP A 24 -1.61 14.98 13.69
C ASP A 24 -0.76 13.85 14.29
N SER A 25 0.56 13.95 14.15
CA SER A 25 1.50 12.94 14.65
C SER A 25 1.44 12.75 16.16
N ASN A 26 0.99 13.76 16.93
CA ASN A 26 0.79 13.64 18.37
C ASN A 26 -0.43 12.77 18.74
N PHE A 27 -1.27 12.42 17.76
CA PHE A 27 -2.39 11.51 17.95
C PHE A 27 -2.11 10.18 17.24
N VAL A 28 -1.70 10.21 15.97
CA VAL A 28 -1.57 8.98 15.17
C VAL A 28 -0.33 8.14 15.49
N LEU A 29 0.70 8.71 16.13
CA LEU A 29 1.93 7.99 16.53
C LEU A 29 2.02 7.81 18.05
N THR A 30 0.90 7.50 18.70
CA THR A 30 0.85 7.28 20.15
C THR A 30 0.51 5.85 20.53
N GLY A 31 0.89 5.45 21.74
CA GLY A 31 0.65 4.10 22.26
C GLY A 31 1.27 3.04 21.35
N ASN A 32 0.48 2.03 20.98
CA ASN A 32 0.94 0.92 20.14
C ASN A 32 1.14 1.29 18.65
N PHE A 33 0.85 2.53 18.25
CA PHE A 33 1.12 3.07 16.92
C PHE A 33 2.41 3.91 16.87
N ALA A 34 3.07 4.11 18.01
CA ALA A 34 4.38 4.76 18.03
C ALA A 34 5.42 3.91 17.28
N PRO A 35 6.37 4.55 16.58
CA PRO A 35 7.43 3.84 15.87
C PRO A 35 8.31 3.04 16.84
N VAL A 36 8.83 1.91 16.35
CA VAL A 36 9.79 1.05 17.07
C VAL A 36 11.11 0.94 16.32
N ASP A 37 12.16 0.55 17.04
CA ASP A 37 13.50 0.29 16.49
C ASP A 37 13.62 -1.12 15.89
N GLU A 38 14.61 -1.29 14.99
CA GLU A 38 14.96 -2.61 14.45
C GLU A 38 15.45 -3.56 15.55
N THR A 39 14.99 -4.80 15.51
CA THR A 39 15.46 -5.88 16.40
C THR A 39 16.19 -6.91 15.55
N PRO A 40 17.48 -7.21 15.81
CA PRO A 40 18.18 -8.28 15.11
C PRO A 40 17.56 -9.64 15.41
N PRO A 41 17.89 -10.70 14.64
CA PRO A 41 17.47 -12.05 14.96
C PRO A 41 17.69 -12.38 16.44
N THR A 42 16.59 -12.56 17.16
CA THR A 42 16.55 -12.71 18.61
C THR A 42 15.71 -13.93 18.95
N GLU A 43 16.27 -14.85 19.72
CA GLU A 43 15.55 -16.04 20.17
C GLU A 43 14.38 -15.67 21.08
N CYS A 44 13.20 -16.22 20.79
CA CYS A 44 12.01 -16.03 21.59
C CYS A 44 11.83 -17.20 22.56
N LEU A 45 11.75 -16.89 23.85
CA LEU A 45 11.42 -17.87 24.88
C LEU A 45 9.92 -18.14 24.89
N VAL A 46 9.53 -19.42 24.85
CA VAL A 46 8.15 -19.85 25.04
C VAL A 46 7.82 -19.74 26.53
N VAL A 47 6.96 -18.78 26.89
CA VAL A 47 6.59 -18.50 28.28
C VAL A 47 5.48 -19.45 28.78
N GLU A 48 4.57 -19.86 27.89
CA GLU A 48 3.45 -20.74 28.20
C GLU A 48 3.17 -21.68 27.02
N GLY A 49 2.85 -22.94 27.33
CA GLY A 49 2.57 -23.98 26.32
C GLY A 49 3.84 -24.52 25.65
N GLU A 50 3.67 -25.08 24.46
CA GLU A 50 4.76 -25.65 23.65
C GLU A 50 4.52 -25.30 22.18
N LEU A 51 5.58 -24.91 21.46
CA LEU A 51 5.54 -24.73 20.02
C LEU A 51 5.59 -26.11 19.35
N PRO A 52 4.57 -26.51 18.55
CA PRO A 52 4.57 -27.81 17.90
C PRO A 52 5.83 -27.99 17.03
N PRO A 53 6.61 -29.07 17.20
CA PRO A 53 7.84 -29.28 16.42
C PRO A 53 7.63 -29.36 14.91
N SER A 54 6.40 -29.65 14.48
CA SER A 54 6.00 -29.69 13.07
C SER A 54 5.83 -28.31 12.43
N LEU A 55 5.76 -27.22 13.20
CA LEU A 55 5.72 -25.87 12.63
C LEU A 55 7.09 -25.51 12.08
N HIS A 56 7.14 -25.34 10.77
CA HIS A 56 8.36 -24.98 10.04
C HIS A 56 8.02 -23.92 8.98
N GLY A 57 8.47 -22.69 9.20
CA GLY A 57 8.19 -21.58 8.29
C GLY A 57 8.36 -20.22 8.95
N VAL A 58 7.93 -19.17 8.24
CA VAL A 58 8.06 -17.79 8.72
C VAL A 58 6.67 -17.15 8.73
N TYR A 59 6.28 -16.65 9.90
CA TYR A 59 5.21 -15.65 9.97
C TYR A 59 5.84 -14.28 9.77
N ILE A 60 5.34 -13.48 8.83
CA ILE A 60 5.86 -12.14 8.58
C ILE A 60 4.72 -11.16 8.37
N ARG A 61 4.86 -9.96 8.95
CA ARG A 61 3.90 -8.86 8.84
C ARG A 61 4.61 -7.58 8.43
N ASN A 62 3.91 -6.78 7.64
CA ASN A 62 4.34 -5.44 7.23
C ASN A 62 3.50 -4.38 7.95
N GLY A 63 4.02 -3.17 8.04
CA GLY A 63 3.29 -2.02 8.56
C GLY A 63 4.10 -0.72 8.45
N PRO A 64 3.41 0.42 8.58
CA PRO A 64 4.05 1.73 8.61
C PRO A 64 4.76 1.97 9.96
N ASN A 65 5.99 2.43 9.88
CA ASN A 65 6.83 2.82 11.02
C ASN A 65 7.70 4.00 10.56
N PRO A 66 7.36 5.26 10.84
CA PRO A 66 8.19 6.39 10.41
C PRO A 66 9.55 6.35 11.11
N GLN A 67 10.66 6.36 10.35
CA GLN A 67 12.01 6.33 10.95
C GLN A 67 12.40 7.65 11.65
N HIS A 68 11.76 8.75 11.24
CA HIS A 68 12.01 10.11 11.73
C HIS A 68 10.70 10.74 12.16
N GLN A 69 10.75 11.64 13.14
CA GLN A 69 9.58 12.42 13.54
C GLN A 69 9.04 13.23 12.34
N PRO A 70 7.76 13.09 11.96
CA PRO A 70 7.19 13.86 10.87
C PRO A 70 7.21 15.36 11.17
N LEU A 71 7.64 16.16 10.19
CA LEU A 71 7.76 17.61 10.38
C LEU A 71 6.42 18.34 10.34
N GLY A 72 5.32 17.70 9.92
CA GLY A 72 3.99 18.30 9.80
C GLY A 72 2.91 17.23 9.70
N PRO A 73 1.85 17.44 8.92
CA PRO A 73 0.79 16.44 8.80
C PRO A 73 1.36 15.06 8.47
N HIS A 74 0.84 14.05 9.16
CA HIS A 74 1.24 12.67 8.99
C HIS A 74 0.04 11.75 9.20
N HIS A 75 -0.32 11.01 8.16
CA HIS A 75 -1.30 9.94 8.29
C HIS A 75 -0.59 8.64 8.68
N LEU A 76 -1.27 7.76 9.42
CA LEU A 76 -0.72 6.45 9.83
C LEU A 76 -0.14 5.64 8.66
N PHE A 77 -0.73 5.77 7.46
CA PHE A 77 -0.27 5.06 6.25
C PHE A 77 1.02 5.60 5.64
N GLU A 78 1.60 6.67 6.18
CA GLU A 78 2.78 7.34 5.60
C GLU A 78 4.09 7.02 6.32
N GLY A 79 4.09 6.08 7.27
CA GLY A 79 5.31 5.56 7.88
C GLY A 79 6.12 4.69 6.90
N ASP A 80 7.44 4.63 7.07
CA ASP A 80 8.30 3.74 6.30
C ASP A 80 7.93 2.27 6.54
N GLY A 81 8.03 1.40 5.54
CA GLY A 81 7.69 -0.01 5.69
C GLY A 81 8.65 -0.71 6.63
N MET A 82 8.11 -1.35 7.68
CA MET A 82 8.88 -2.17 8.62
C MET A 82 8.27 -3.56 8.73
N LEU A 83 9.13 -4.56 8.48
CA LEU A 83 8.78 -5.96 8.52
C LEU A 83 9.09 -6.53 9.89
N HIS A 84 8.19 -7.35 10.39
CA HIS A 84 8.34 -8.11 11.63
C HIS A 84 8.16 -9.58 11.26
N SER A 85 9.17 -10.41 11.51
CA SER A 85 9.13 -11.85 11.24
C SER A 85 9.30 -12.67 12.52
N ILE A 86 8.70 -13.87 12.50
CA ILE A 86 8.95 -14.95 13.45
C ILE A 86 9.28 -16.19 12.63
N LEU A 87 10.55 -16.60 12.63
CA LEU A 87 11.01 -17.86 12.06
C LEU A 87 10.71 -18.97 13.08
N LEU A 88 9.96 -19.97 12.67
CA LEU A 88 9.56 -21.13 13.47
C LEU A 88 10.23 -22.39 12.90
N SER A 89 10.93 -23.13 13.75
CA SER A 89 11.54 -24.41 13.37
C SER A 89 11.82 -25.26 14.61
N GLN A 90 11.41 -26.53 14.59
CA GLN A 90 11.74 -27.53 15.62
C GLN A 90 11.42 -27.07 17.06
N GLY A 91 10.26 -26.44 17.25
CA GLY A 91 9.83 -25.92 18.56
C GLY A 91 10.55 -24.65 19.03
N ARG A 92 11.36 -24.02 18.16
CA ARG A 92 12.06 -22.75 18.41
C ARG A 92 11.45 -21.63 17.60
N ALA A 93 11.59 -20.41 18.11
CA ALA A 93 11.14 -19.18 17.47
C ALA A 93 12.26 -18.13 17.49
N ILE A 94 12.47 -17.45 16.35
CA ILE A 94 13.40 -16.31 16.22
C ILE A 94 12.61 -15.12 15.70
N PHE A 95 12.59 -14.03 16.46
CA PHE A 95 12.00 -12.76 16.05
C PHE A 95 13.03 -11.86 15.39
N CYS A 96 12.64 -11.15 14.34
CA CYS A 96 13.42 -10.10 13.72
C CYS A 96 12.52 -8.96 13.27
N SER A 97 13.02 -7.73 13.31
CA SER A 97 12.38 -6.58 12.68
C SER A 97 13.37 -5.70 11.92
N ARG A 98 13.00 -5.35 10.69
CA ARG A 98 13.82 -4.55 9.76
C ARG A 98 12.95 -3.60 8.95
N TYR A 99 13.47 -2.40 8.70
CA TYR A 99 12.91 -1.53 7.68
C TYR A 99 13.16 -2.11 6.29
N VAL A 100 12.16 -1.99 5.41
CA VAL A 100 12.36 -2.15 3.98
C VAL A 100 13.25 -1.00 3.51
N LYS A 101 14.39 -1.32 2.89
CA LYS A 101 15.38 -0.34 2.45
C LYS A 101 14.95 0.35 1.14
N THR A 102 13.84 1.08 1.20
CA THR A 102 13.31 1.86 0.07
C THR A 102 14.24 3.00 -0.30
N TYR A 103 14.06 3.59 -1.49
CA TYR A 103 14.84 4.76 -1.89
C TYR A 103 14.63 5.92 -0.91
N LYS A 104 13.36 6.20 -0.56
CA LYS A 104 13.01 7.19 0.46
C LYS A 104 13.69 6.88 1.79
N TYR A 105 13.59 5.63 2.26
CA TYR A 105 14.17 5.24 3.55
C TYR A 105 15.67 5.51 3.61
N ASN A 106 16.43 5.03 2.63
CA ASN A 106 17.89 5.21 2.59
C ASN A 106 18.27 6.68 2.47
N LEU A 107 17.60 7.42 1.58
CA LEU A 107 17.85 8.86 1.41
C LEU A 107 17.69 9.63 2.73
N GLU A 108 16.57 9.43 3.42
CA GLU A 108 16.27 10.15 4.66
C GLU A 108 17.12 9.66 5.85
N ARG A 109 17.54 8.39 5.84
CA ARG A 109 18.49 7.85 6.80
C ARG A 109 19.86 8.51 6.64
N ASP A 110 20.36 8.61 5.41
CA ASP A 110 21.66 9.19 5.10
C ASP A 110 21.72 10.70 5.39
N THR A 111 20.61 11.41 5.19
CA THR A 111 20.53 12.84 5.50
C THR A 111 20.14 13.15 6.94
N GLY A 112 19.57 12.18 7.66
CA GLY A 112 19.17 12.33 9.06
C GLY A 112 17.91 13.16 9.30
N PHE A 113 17.07 13.38 8.27
CA PHE A 113 15.79 14.09 8.40
C PHE A 113 14.82 13.78 7.24
N PRO A 114 13.50 13.97 7.40
CA PRO A 114 12.50 13.76 6.35
C PRO A 114 12.70 14.68 5.13
N MET A 115 13.00 14.09 3.97
CA MET A 115 13.24 14.80 2.71
C MET A 115 12.03 14.77 1.78
N ILE A 116 11.27 13.68 1.79
CA ILE A 116 10.11 13.46 0.93
C ILE A 116 8.84 13.91 1.67
N PRO A 117 8.03 14.81 1.10
CA PRO A 117 6.78 15.23 1.73
C PRO A 117 5.77 14.09 1.89
N ASN A 118 4.98 14.16 2.95
CA ASN A 118 3.79 13.33 3.12
C ASN A 118 2.70 13.79 2.14
N PHE A 119 2.39 12.96 1.15
CA PHE A 119 1.45 13.29 0.08
C PHE A 119 -0.01 13.00 0.44
N LEU A 120 -0.30 12.04 1.34
CA LEU A 120 -1.67 11.73 1.76
C LEU A 120 -2.19 12.71 2.81
N SER A 121 -1.38 13.09 3.79
CA SER A 121 -1.81 13.97 4.89
C SER A 121 -1.54 15.46 4.69
N GLY A 122 -0.74 15.84 3.69
CA GLY A 122 -0.31 17.23 3.49
C GLY A 122 -1.26 18.10 2.68
N PHE A 123 -0.76 19.29 2.33
CA PHE A 123 -1.35 20.26 1.39
C PHE A 123 -2.62 20.97 1.87
N TYR A 124 -2.77 21.15 3.18
CA TYR A 124 -3.83 21.97 3.77
C TYR A 124 -3.43 23.44 3.96
N GLY A 125 -2.14 23.77 3.84
CA GLY A 125 -1.66 25.13 4.06
C GLY A 125 -0.33 25.46 3.37
N LEU A 126 0.08 26.73 3.50
CA LEU A 126 1.29 27.27 2.85
C LEU A 126 2.58 26.56 3.27
N GLY A 127 2.65 26.03 4.50
CA GLY A 127 3.78 25.25 4.98
C GLY A 127 3.98 23.94 4.18
N ASP A 128 2.90 23.29 3.81
CA ASP A 128 2.95 22.04 3.02
C ASP A 128 3.34 22.32 1.57
N VAL A 129 2.82 23.41 0.98
CA VAL A 129 3.26 23.88 -0.35
C VAL A 129 4.75 24.22 -0.34
N GLY A 130 5.23 24.91 0.70
CA GLY A 130 6.65 25.19 0.88
C GLY A 130 7.49 23.92 0.84
N ARG A 131 7.05 22.84 1.51
CA ARG A 131 7.73 21.53 1.46
C ARG A 131 7.69 20.90 0.08
N GLY A 132 6.56 20.99 -0.61
CA GLY A 132 6.42 20.53 -2.00
C GLY A 132 7.40 21.26 -2.93
N ILE A 133 7.50 22.59 -2.82
CA ILE A 133 8.45 23.41 -3.60
C ILE A 133 9.90 23.03 -3.28
N VAL A 134 10.24 22.86 -2.01
CA VAL A 134 11.58 22.42 -1.59
C VAL A 134 11.91 21.04 -2.16
N ALA A 135 10.97 20.09 -2.09
CA ALA A 135 11.14 18.75 -2.66
C ALA A 135 11.33 18.79 -4.19
N LEU A 136 10.57 19.64 -4.89
CA LEU A 136 10.76 19.86 -6.33
C LEU A 136 12.14 20.47 -6.62
N GLY A 137 12.56 21.48 -5.87
CA GLY A 137 13.90 22.07 -6.00
C GLY A 137 15.01 21.04 -5.79
N ARG A 138 14.86 20.17 -4.79
CA ARG A 138 15.77 19.03 -4.53
C ARG A 138 15.78 18.01 -5.67
N ALA A 139 14.64 17.76 -6.31
CA ALA A 139 14.59 16.91 -7.49
C ALA A 139 15.30 17.55 -8.69
N MET A 140 15.09 18.86 -8.91
CA MET A 140 15.74 19.62 -9.98
C MET A 140 17.27 19.73 -9.81
N THR A 141 17.76 19.76 -8.57
CA THR A 141 19.21 19.77 -8.26
C THR A 141 19.82 18.37 -8.16
N GLY A 142 19.04 17.31 -8.41
CA GLY A 142 19.51 15.92 -8.39
C GLY A 142 19.71 15.32 -6.99
N GLN A 143 19.30 16.02 -5.92
CA GLN A 143 19.30 15.47 -4.55
C GLN A 143 18.21 14.41 -4.36
N ILE A 144 17.11 14.51 -5.12
CA ILE A 144 16.02 13.54 -5.15
C ILE A 144 15.88 12.98 -6.57
N SER A 145 15.87 11.66 -6.71
CA SER A 145 15.66 10.97 -7.98
C SER A 145 14.21 10.52 -8.13
N LEU A 146 13.48 11.13 -9.08
CA LEU A 146 12.09 10.77 -9.38
C LEU A 146 11.94 9.37 -10.00
N THR A 147 13.01 8.82 -10.58
CA THR A 147 12.98 7.51 -11.25
C THR A 147 13.13 6.34 -10.27
N LYS A 148 13.64 6.58 -9.07
CA LYS A 148 13.88 5.55 -8.05
C LYS A 148 12.66 5.20 -7.20
N GLY A 149 11.53 5.88 -7.41
CA GLY A 149 10.28 5.66 -6.68
C GLY A 149 10.28 6.30 -5.29
N PHE A 150 9.10 6.59 -4.76
CA PHE A 150 8.92 7.18 -3.41
C PHE A 150 8.06 6.30 -2.50
N GLY A 151 7.89 5.04 -2.88
CA GLY A 151 7.08 4.09 -2.15
C GLY A 151 7.63 3.80 -0.77
N LEU A 152 6.69 3.56 0.14
CA LEU A 152 6.98 3.21 1.52
C LEU A 152 7.11 1.69 1.73
N ALA A 153 6.62 0.88 0.77
CA ALA A 153 6.59 -0.58 0.84
C ALA A 153 6.00 -1.11 2.17
N ASN A 154 4.92 -0.47 2.66
CA ASN A 154 4.39 -0.63 4.02
C ASN A 154 2.99 -1.26 4.07
N THR A 155 2.40 -1.62 2.93
CA THR A 155 0.97 -1.92 2.83
C THR A 155 0.67 -3.41 2.98
N SER A 156 1.44 -4.26 2.32
CA SER A 156 1.21 -5.71 2.34
C SER A 156 2.49 -6.50 2.05
N LEU A 157 2.39 -7.83 2.16
CA LEU A 157 3.39 -8.80 1.72
C LEU A 157 2.74 -9.83 0.81
N ASN A 158 3.36 -10.13 -0.31
CA ASN A 158 2.90 -11.16 -1.23
C ASN A 158 4.06 -12.04 -1.67
N PHE A 159 3.85 -13.35 -1.64
CA PHE A 159 4.82 -14.32 -2.13
C PHE A 159 4.37 -14.85 -3.48
N PHE A 160 5.14 -14.55 -4.53
CA PHE A 160 4.90 -15.08 -5.86
C PHE A 160 6.19 -15.11 -6.67
N CYS A 161 6.24 -15.96 -7.69
CA CYS A 161 7.44 -16.12 -8.52
C CYS A 161 8.69 -16.42 -7.68
N ASN A 162 8.49 -17.26 -6.65
CA ASN A 162 9.50 -17.65 -5.66
C ASN A 162 10.19 -16.48 -4.94
N THR A 163 9.52 -15.32 -4.85
CA THR A 163 10.04 -14.11 -4.24
C THR A 163 8.99 -13.53 -3.29
N LEU A 164 9.42 -13.13 -2.09
CA LEU A 164 8.59 -12.35 -1.17
C LEU A 164 8.70 -10.88 -1.51
N PHE A 165 7.58 -10.19 -1.65
CA PHE A 165 7.54 -8.78 -1.99
C PHE A 165 6.84 -7.96 -0.90
N ALA A 166 7.47 -6.87 -0.48
CA ALA A 166 6.83 -5.80 0.27
C ALA A 166 6.21 -4.79 -0.71
N MET A 167 4.91 -4.51 -0.53
CA MET A 167 4.11 -3.79 -1.52
C MET A 167 3.62 -2.45 -0.99
N VAL A 168 3.36 -1.53 -1.93
CA VAL A 168 2.58 -0.30 -1.74
C VAL A 168 1.99 0.10 -3.09
N GLU A 169 0.78 0.66 -3.11
CA GLU A 169 0.09 1.01 -4.37
C GLU A 169 0.77 2.10 -5.21
N THR A 170 1.66 2.88 -4.60
CA THR A 170 2.29 4.06 -5.21
C THR A 170 3.66 3.78 -5.82
N ASP A 171 4.14 2.54 -5.76
CA ASP A 171 5.48 2.18 -6.25
C ASP A 171 5.56 0.73 -6.73
N LEU A 172 6.69 0.36 -7.31
CA LEU A 172 7.10 -1.00 -7.56
C LEU A 172 7.33 -1.77 -6.25
N PRO A 173 7.12 -3.10 -6.26
CA PRO A 173 7.37 -3.93 -5.10
C PRO A 173 8.86 -4.01 -4.75
N TYR A 174 9.14 -4.23 -3.46
CA TYR A 174 10.49 -4.47 -2.97
C TYR A 174 10.68 -5.95 -2.66
N ALA A 175 11.64 -6.60 -3.31
CA ALA A 175 11.98 -7.99 -3.06
C ALA A 175 12.65 -8.13 -1.70
N ILE A 176 12.19 -9.10 -0.91
CA ILE A 176 12.61 -9.40 0.45
C ILE A 176 13.13 -10.83 0.50
N ARG A 177 14.23 -11.04 1.22
CA ARG A 177 14.76 -12.36 1.56
C ARG A 177 14.77 -12.53 3.07
N ILE A 178 14.38 -13.70 3.54
CA ILE A 178 14.56 -14.11 4.94
C ILE A 178 15.76 -15.06 4.96
N THR A 179 16.75 -14.79 5.81
CA THR A 179 17.95 -15.63 5.92
C THR A 179 17.66 -16.87 6.76
N GLU A 180 18.56 -17.86 6.71
CA GLU A 180 18.44 -19.08 7.51
C GLU A 180 18.49 -18.78 9.02
N GLU A 181 19.19 -17.73 9.41
CA GLU A 181 19.28 -17.22 10.78
C GLU A 181 18.06 -16.38 11.20
N GLY A 182 17.12 -16.15 10.28
CA GLY A 182 15.90 -15.37 10.53
C GLY A 182 16.05 -13.86 10.36
N ASP A 183 17.14 -13.36 9.75
CA ASP A 183 17.25 -11.94 9.40
C ASP A 183 16.39 -11.59 8.16
N ILE A 184 16.07 -10.31 7.99
CA ILE A 184 15.26 -9.79 6.88
C ILE A 184 16.13 -8.88 6.03
N GLU A 185 16.32 -9.23 4.76
CA GLU A 185 17.12 -8.47 3.82
C GLU A 185 16.24 -7.88 2.71
N THR A 186 16.41 -6.58 2.46
CA THR A 186 15.83 -5.95 1.26
C THR A 186 16.76 -6.17 0.09
N ILE A 187 16.34 -6.97 -0.88
CA ILE A 187 17.10 -7.23 -2.10
C ILE A 187 17.07 -6.02 -3.02
N GLY A 188 15.90 -5.36 -3.13
CA GLY A 188 15.77 -4.11 -3.88
C GLY A 188 14.39 -3.92 -4.50
N ARG A 189 14.21 -2.77 -5.14
CA ARG A 189 13.01 -2.42 -5.91
C ARG A 189 12.98 -3.27 -7.18
N HIS A 190 11.91 -4.00 -7.41
CA HIS A 190 11.81 -5.02 -8.46
C HIS A 190 10.91 -4.53 -9.60
N ASP A 191 11.48 -4.39 -10.80
CA ASP A 191 10.81 -3.86 -12.00
C ASP A 191 10.41 -4.94 -13.02
N PHE A 192 10.61 -6.22 -12.68
CA PHE A 192 10.31 -7.37 -13.52
C PHE A 192 10.95 -7.28 -14.92
N ASP A 193 12.27 -7.05 -14.98
CA ASP A 193 13.06 -6.84 -16.21
C ASP A 193 12.60 -5.60 -17.01
N GLY A 194 12.18 -4.55 -16.32
CA GLY A 194 11.57 -3.37 -16.95
C GLY A 194 10.20 -3.62 -17.59
N LYS A 195 9.58 -4.80 -17.38
CA LYS A 195 8.24 -5.13 -17.90
C LYS A 195 7.14 -4.60 -16.99
N ALA A 196 7.44 -4.35 -15.72
CA ALA A 196 6.47 -3.78 -14.80
C ALA A 196 6.42 -2.25 -14.92
N PRO A 197 5.21 -1.69 -14.83
CA PRO A 197 5.01 -0.25 -14.82
C PRO A 197 5.48 0.39 -13.52
N VAL A 198 5.36 1.71 -13.42
CA VAL A 198 5.80 2.53 -12.27
C VAL A 198 5.22 2.09 -10.91
N ASN A 199 4.06 1.41 -10.89
CA ASN A 199 3.40 0.92 -9.69
C ASN A 199 2.52 -0.31 -9.96
N MET A 200 2.11 -0.99 -8.89
CA MET A 200 1.08 -2.04 -8.92
C MET A 200 0.29 -2.08 -7.61
N THR A 201 -0.86 -2.74 -7.62
CA THR A 201 -1.69 -2.96 -6.42
C THR A 201 -0.88 -3.61 -5.30
N ALA A 202 -1.18 -3.23 -4.06
CA ALA A 202 -0.66 -3.92 -2.89
C ALA A 202 -1.31 -5.30 -2.68
N HIS A 203 -2.41 -5.62 -3.37
CA HIS A 203 -3.15 -6.86 -3.15
C HIS A 203 -3.27 -7.70 -4.43
N PRO A 204 -2.15 -8.09 -5.06
CA PRO A 204 -2.21 -9.06 -6.16
C PRO A 204 -2.81 -10.37 -5.67
N LYS A 205 -3.53 -11.07 -6.54
CA LYS A 205 -4.17 -12.35 -6.19
C LYS A 205 -3.51 -13.47 -6.98
N MET A 206 -2.94 -14.43 -6.27
CA MET A 206 -2.40 -15.65 -6.86
C MET A 206 -3.52 -16.69 -6.97
N ASP A 207 -3.62 -17.33 -8.13
CA ASP A 207 -4.41 -18.55 -8.32
C ASP A 207 -3.58 -19.74 -7.84
N GLU A 208 -4.06 -20.45 -6.82
CA GLU A 208 -3.36 -21.58 -6.22
C GLU A 208 -3.24 -22.78 -7.18
N GLU A 209 -4.15 -22.91 -8.16
CA GLU A 209 -4.14 -24.03 -9.11
C GLU A 209 -3.14 -23.78 -10.24
N THR A 210 -3.15 -22.57 -10.81
CA THR A 210 -2.30 -22.25 -11.97
C THR A 210 -0.95 -21.63 -11.59
N GLY A 211 -0.83 -21.09 -10.36
CA GLY A 211 0.30 -20.28 -9.93
C GLY A 211 0.40 -18.92 -10.61
N GLU A 212 -0.62 -18.52 -11.37
CA GLU A 212 -0.69 -17.21 -12.02
C GLU A 212 -1.04 -16.13 -11.00
N VAL A 213 -0.51 -14.93 -11.20
CA VAL A 213 -0.76 -13.80 -10.32
C VAL A 213 -1.44 -12.70 -11.09
N PHE A 214 -2.63 -12.33 -10.66
CA PHE A 214 -3.37 -11.23 -11.24
C PHE A 214 -3.13 -9.95 -10.44
N ALA A 215 -2.97 -8.84 -11.15
CA ALA A 215 -2.69 -7.55 -10.55
C ALA A 215 -3.26 -6.42 -11.41
N PHE A 216 -3.30 -5.23 -10.84
CA PHE A 216 -3.66 -4.03 -11.57
C PHE A 216 -2.80 -2.86 -11.09
N ARG A 217 -2.91 -1.74 -11.79
CA ARG A 217 -2.45 -0.43 -11.33
C ARG A 217 -3.53 0.61 -11.56
N CYS A 218 -3.55 1.62 -10.71
CA CYS A 218 -4.42 2.76 -10.85
C CYS A 218 -3.62 4.05 -10.99
N PHE A 219 -4.15 4.97 -11.80
CA PHE A 219 -3.64 6.33 -11.96
C PHE A 219 -4.79 7.34 -11.88
N PRO A 220 -4.50 8.60 -11.50
CA PRO A 220 -5.50 9.67 -11.54
C PRO A 220 -5.75 10.23 -12.96
N VAL A 221 -5.18 9.61 -14.00
CA VAL A 221 -5.34 9.98 -15.42
C VAL A 221 -5.68 8.75 -16.25
N VAL A 222 -6.31 8.94 -17.41
CA VAL A 222 -6.71 7.84 -18.31
C VAL A 222 -5.48 7.14 -18.91
N PRO A 223 -5.44 5.79 -18.97
CA PRO A 223 -6.41 4.85 -18.39
C PRO A 223 -6.31 4.82 -16.86
N TYR A 224 -7.44 5.01 -16.17
CA TYR A 224 -7.48 5.07 -14.70
C TYR A 224 -7.16 3.73 -14.03
N LEU A 225 -7.37 2.62 -14.75
CA LEU A 225 -7.04 1.28 -14.32
C LEU A 225 -6.43 0.50 -15.48
N THR A 226 -5.32 -0.18 -15.20
CA THR A 226 -4.70 -1.12 -16.14
C THR A 226 -4.55 -2.47 -15.42
N TYR A 227 -5.10 -3.51 -16.03
CA TYR A 227 -5.05 -4.88 -15.53
C TYR A 227 -3.93 -5.66 -16.21
N PHE A 228 -3.30 -6.59 -15.48
CA PHE A 228 -2.26 -7.45 -16.02
C PHE A 228 -2.08 -8.69 -15.13
N ARG A 229 -1.31 -9.66 -15.62
CA ARG A 229 -0.97 -10.85 -14.86
C ARG A 229 0.47 -11.28 -15.05
N PHE A 230 0.93 -12.12 -14.14
CA PHE A 230 2.17 -12.86 -14.23
C PHE A 230 1.84 -14.34 -14.38
N TYR A 231 2.55 -15.02 -15.27
CA TYR A 231 2.55 -16.49 -15.29
C TYR A 231 3.33 -17.02 -14.08
N SER A 232 3.15 -18.31 -13.78
CA SER A 232 3.84 -18.98 -12.68
C SER A 232 5.37 -18.95 -12.78
N ASN A 233 5.92 -18.74 -13.97
CA ASN A 233 7.36 -18.56 -14.21
C ASN A 233 7.87 -17.12 -13.99
N GLY A 234 7.02 -16.18 -13.58
CA GLY A 234 7.36 -14.77 -13.38
C GLY A 234 7.36 -13.90 -14.63
N TYR A 235 7.01 -14.45 -15.79
CA TYR A 235 6.80 -13.63 -16.98
C TYR A 235 5.54 -12.77 -16.81
N LYS A 236 5.67 -11.46 -16.97
CA LYS A 236 4.55 -10.52 -16.99
C LYS A 236 3.91 -10.46 -18.37
N GLU A 237 2.61 -10.68 -18.46
CA GLU A 237 1.85 -10.50 -19.70
C GLU A 237 1.66 -9.01 -20.03
N LYS A 238 1.17 -8.74 -21.25
CA LYS A 238 0.86 -7.39 -21.72
C LYS A 238 -0.23 -6.74 -20.85
N ASP A 239 -0.08 -5.43 -20.68
CA ASP A 239 -1.05 -4.59 -20.00
C ASP A 239 -2.37 -4.52 -20.77
N VAL A 240 -3.47 -4.60 -20.04
CA VAL A 240 -4.84 -4.43 -20.55
C VAL A 240 -5.42 -3.14 -19.95
N PRO A 241 -5.35 -2.01 -20.66
CA PRO A 241 -5.97 -0.77 -20.20
C PRO A 241 -7.49 -0.87 -20.22
N ILE A 242 -8.15 -0.45 -19.14
CA ILE A 242 -9.61 -0.48 -19.00
C ILE A 242 -10.16 0.94 -19.21
N PHE A 243 -10.59 1.25 -20.44
CA PHE A 243 -11.04 2.58 -20.86
C PHE A 243 -12.51 2.89 -20.53
N SER A 244 -13.32 1.85 -20.31
CA SER A 244 -14.72 1.92 -19.87
C SER A 244 -14.85 2.50 -18.46
N ILE A 245 -13.77 2.50 -17.68
CA ILE A 245 -13.67 3.26 -16.43
C ILE A 245 -13.44 4.72 -16.78
N ASN A 246 -14.44 5.55 -16.52
CA ASN A 246 -14.47 6.97 -16.89
C ASN A 246 -14.23 7.93 -15.71
N SER A 247 -13.84 7.42 -14.55
CA SER A 247 -13.53 8.20 -13.36
C SER A 247 -12.32 7.63 -12.61
N PRO A 248 -11.53 8.47 -11.92
CA PRO A 248 -10.34 8.07 -11.15
C PRO A 248 -10.75 7.46 -9.81
N THR A 249 -11.56 6.40 -9.81
CA THR A 249 -11.99 5.75 -8.58
C THR A 249 -10.80 5.13 -7.86
N TYR A 250 -10.71 5.34 -6.54
CA TYR A 250 -9.72 4.69 -5.72
C TYR A 250 -10.03 3.19 -5.57
N VAL A 251 -9.11 2.32 -5.99
CA VAL A 251 -9.25 0.86 -5.92
C VAL A 251 -8.08 0.32 -5.10
N HIS A 252 -8.36 0.02 -3.82
CA HIS A 252 -7.36 -0.55 -2.91
C HIS A 252 -7.11 -2.04 -3.21
N ASP A 253 -8.20 -2.81 -3.29
CA ASP A 253 -8.19 -4.26 -3.47
C ASP A 253 -9.18 -4.70 -4.56
N PHE A 254 -9.05 -5.93 -5.02
CA PHE A 254 -9.89 -6.54 -6.04
C PHE A 254 -10.08 -8.05 -5.77
N GLY A 255 -11.08 -8.66 -6.38
CA GLY A 255 -11.35 -10.10 -6.26
C GLY A 255 -10.94 -10.85 -7.53
N ILE A 256 -10.45 -12.07 -7.37
CA ILE A 256 -10.29 -13.04 -8.46
C ILE A 256 -11.15 -14.27 -8.19
N THR A 257 -11.72 -14.81 -9.25
CA THR A 257 -12.41 -16.10 -9.27
C THR A 257 -11.81 -16.98 -10.37
N GLU A 258 -12.36 -18.18 -10.55
CA GLU A 258 -12.01 -19.08 -11.65
C GLU A 258 -12.16 -18.44 -13.04
N HIS A 259 -13.06 -17.47 -13.22
CA HIS A 259 -13.35 -16.89 -14.52
C HIS A 259 -13.26 -15.36 -14.57
N TYR A 260 -13.40 -14.69 -13.44
CA TYR A 260 -13.60 -13.24 -13.40
C TYR A 260 -12.66 -12.52 -12.45
N ALA A 261 -12.24 -11.33 -12.87
CA ALA A 261 -11.72 -10.27 -12.02
C ALA A 261 -12.84 -9.31 -11.61
N ILE A 262 -12.83 -8.91 -10.34
CA ILE A 262 -13.90 -8.14 -9.69
C ILE A 262 -13.30 -6.88 -9.07
N PHE A 263 -13.69 -5.70 -9.55
CA PHE A 263 -13.18 -4.42 -9.05
C PHE A 263 -14.28 -3.62 -8.34
N PRO A 264 -14.10 -3.26 -7.06
CA PRO A 264 -15.03 -2.39 -6.38
C PRO A 264 -14.96 -0.98 -6.97
N ASP A 265 -16.11 -0.34 -7.17
CA ASP A 265 -16.23 1.04 -7.61
C ASP A 265 -16.89 1.85 -6.49
N ILE A 266 -16.07 2.39 -5.59
CA ILE A 266 -16.49 2.97 -4.31
C ILE A 266 -16.65 4.49 -4.39
N VAL A 267 -17.13 5.13 -3.32
CA VAL A 267 -17.31 6.59 -3.25
C VAL A 267 -16.01 7.41 -3.22
N LEU A 268 -14.85 6.77 -3.04
CA LEU A 268 -13.55 7.46 -3.00
C LEU A 268 -12.95 7.59 -4.41
N GLU A 269 -12.46 8.79 -4.73
CA GLU A 269 -11.78 9.12 -5.98
C GLU A 269 -10.38 9.67 -5.70
N MET A 270 -9.41 9.33 -6.56
CA MET A 270 -8.10 9.99 -6.61
C MET A 270 -8.28 11.40 -7.15
N ALA A 271 -7.87 12.39 -6.37
CA ALA A 271 -8.07 13.81 -6.63
C ALA A 271 -6.77 14.60 -6.41
N PRO A 272 -5.70 14.37 -7.19
CA PRO A 272 -4.41 15.05 -6.99
C PRO A 272 -4.48 16.58 -7.18
N MET A 273 -5.50 17.08 -7.89
CA MET A 273 -5.75 18.51 -8.01
C MET A 273 -6.06 19.17 -6.67
N ASP A 274 -6.55 18.42 -5.69
CA ASP A 274 -6.90 18.93 -4.36
C ASP A 274 -5.64 19.41 -3.64
N MET A 275 -4.53 18.71 -3.81
CA MET A 275 -3.23 19.14 -3.27
C MET A 275 -2.77 20.47 -3.87
N ILE A 276 -2.93 20.64 -5.20
CA ILE A 276 -2.54 21.86 -5.92
C ILE A 276 -3.42 23.04 -5.48
N MET A 277 -4.71 22.77 -5.24
CA MET A 277 -5.71 23.75 -4.83
C MET A 277 -5.76 23.98 -3.31
N LEU A 278 -4.80 23.47 -2.54
CA LEU A 278 -4.74 23.61 -1.07
C LEU A 278 -5.96 23.02 -0.33
N GLN A 279 -6.57 21.99 -0.90
CA GLN A 279 -7.71 21.27 -0.33
C GLN A 279 -7.29 20.00 0.45
N GLY A 280 -5.98 19.73 0.56
CA GLY A 280 -5.44 18.64 1.36
C GLY A 280 -5.22 17.33 0.60
N MET A 281 -5.73 16.25 1.18
CA MET A 281 -5.49 14.87 0.76
C MET A 281 -5.84 14.63 -0.73
N PRO A 282 -5.02 13.90 -1.51
CA PRO A 282 -5.28 13.56 -2.92
C PRO A 282 -6.38 12.50 -3.11
N VAL A 283 -7.31 12.40 -2.17
CA VAL A 283 -8.44 11.47 -2.19
C VAL A 283 -9.69 12.21 -1.73
N ARG A 284 -10.73 12.16 -2.56
CA ARG A 284 -12.00 12.84 -2.31
C ARG A 284 -13.14 11.83 -2.18
N CYS A 285 -14.01 12.05 -1.21
CA CYS A 285 -15.27 11.32 -1.10
C CYS A 285 -16.37 11.96 -1.96
N ARG A 286 -17.07 11.16 -2.77
CA ARG A 286 -18.26 11.52 -3.54
C ARG A 286 -19.50 10.91 -2.91
N PRO A 287 -20.13 11.57 -1.92
CA PRO A 287 -21.25 10.98 -1.17
C PRO A 287 -22.48 10.66 -2.06
N ASN A 288 -22.62 11.36 -3.19
CA ASN A 288 -23.74 11.16 -4.12
C ASN A 288 -23.46 10.09 -5.20
N LYS A 289 -22.26 9.49 -5.23
CA LYS A 289 -21.92 8.42 -6.17
C LYS A 289 -22.58 7.12 -5.70
N VAL A 290 -23.31 6.45 -6.58
CA VAL A 290 -23.82 5.10 -6.33
C VAL A 290 -22.67 4.11 -6.52
N PRO A 291 -22.24 3.37 -5.48
CA PRO A 291 -21.18 2.39 -5.64
C PRO A 291 -21.59 1.26 -6.58
N ARG A 292 -20.59 0.69 -7.27
CA ARG A 292 -20.78 -0.41 -8.21
C ARG A 292 -19.77 -1.52 -7.96
N VAL A 293 -20.04 -2.68 -8.52
CA VAL A 293 -19.08 -3.76 -8.69
C VAL A 293 -18.88 -3.98 -10.18
N ARG A 294 -17.61 -3.91 -10.61
CA ARG A 294 -17.17 -4.20 -11.98
C ARG A 294 -16.74 -5.65 -12.07
N ILE A 295 -17.19 -6.36 -13.08
CA ILE A 295 -16.80 -7.75 -13.35
C ILE A 295 -16.33 -7.86 -14.79
N ILE A 296 -15.18 -8.50 -14.99
CA ILE A 296 -14.58 -8.73 -16.31
C ILE A 296 -13.93 -10.11 -16.33
N ASP A 297 -13.84 -10.75 -17.50
CA ASP A 297 -13.11 -12.02 -17.64
C ASP A 297 -11.66 -11.86 -17.15
N ARG A 298 -11.13 -12.84 -16.42
CA ARG A 298 -9.77 -12.75 -15.84
C ARG A 298 -8.66 -12.85 -16.89
N TYR A 299 -8.96 -13.37 -18.08
CA TYR A 299 -8.05 -13.46 -19.23
C TYR A 299 -8.42 -12.48 -20.33
N VAL A 300 -9.13 -11.42 -19.97
CA VAL A 300 -9.57 -10.38 -20.90
C VAL A 300 -8.40 -9.73 -21.63
N THR A 301 -8.58 -9.47 -22.93
CA THR A 301 -7.62 -8.71 -23.76
C THR A 301 -8.12 -7.31 -24.13
N SER A 302 -9.41 -7.03 -23.89
CA SER A 302 -10.05 -5.72 -24.07
C SER A 302 -11.27 -5.58 -23.17
N ASP A 303 -11.57 -4.39 -22.69
CA ASP A 303 -12.63 -4.16 -21.70
C ASP A 303 -14.06 -4.07 -22.25
N SER A 304 -14.29 -4.51 -23.49
CA SER A 304 -15.59 -4.55 -24.16
C SER A 304 -16.65 -5.37 -23.42
N GLU A 305 -16.23 -6.37 -22.65
CA GLU A 305 -17.14 -7.27 -21.91
C GLU A 305 -17.28 -6.90 -20.42
N MET A 306 -16.76 -5.75 -19.98
CA MET A 306 -16.90 -5.33 -18.58
C MET A 306 -18.37 -5.09 -18.22
N ARG A 307 -18.83 -5.74 -17.16
CA ARG A 307 -20.19 -5.63 -16.61
C ARG A 307 -20.17 -4.81 -15.33
N TRP A 308 -21.22 -4.03 -15.13
CA TRP A 308 -21.37 -3.12 -14.01
C TRP A 308 -22.65 -3.46 -13.25
N PHE A 309 -22.52 -3.62 -11.94
CA PHE A 309 -23.64 -3.90 -11.05
C PHE A 309 -23.71 -2.80 -10.00
N GLU A 310 -24.83 -2.10 -9.90
CA GLU A 310 -25.05 -1.14 -8.82
C GLU A 310 -25.21 -1.88 -7.50
N VAL A 311 -24.47 -1.43 -6.49
CA VAL A 311 -24.53 -1.99 -5.13
C VAL A 311 -24.54 -0.83 -4.14
N PRO A 312 -25.69 -0.16 -3.94
CA PRO A 312 -25.80 0.98 -3.05
C PRO A 312 -25.23 0.68 -1.65
N GLY A 313 -24.38 1.57 -1.14
CA GLY A 313 -23.73 1.42 0.17
C GLY A 313 -22.45 0.57 0.20
N PHE A 314 -22.09 -0.10 -0.90
CA PHE A 314 -20.90 -0.96 -0.95
C PHE A 314 -19.61 -0.18 -1.14
N ASN A 315 -18.83 0.00 -0.06
CA ASN A 315 -17.57 0.73 -0.05
C ASN A 315 -16.42 -0.15 0.47
N ALA A 316 -16.18 -1.28 -0.20
CA ALA A 316 -15.16 -2.24 0.21
C ALA A 316 -13.74 -1.71 -0.04
N LEU A 317 -12.92 -1.71 1.02
CA LEU A 317 -11.47 -1.53 0.89
C LEU A 317 -10.76 -2.86 0.67
N HIS A 318 -11.17 -3.93 1.37
CA HIS A 318 -10.57 -5.27 1.25
C HIS A 318 -11.58 -6.30 0.74
N ILE A 319 -11.09 -7.23 -0.06
CA ILE A 319 -11.83 -8.39 -0.55
C ILE A 319 -11.11 -9.65 -0.09
N ILE A 320 -11.72 -10.34 0.89
CA ILE A 320 -11.14 -11.55 1.50
C ILE A 320 -11.06 -12.70 0.48
N LYS A 321 -12.18 -12.97 -0.19
CA LYS A 321 -12.31 -14.02 -1.21
C LYS A 321 -13.47 -13.72 -2.13
N ALA A 322 -13.34 -14.08 -3.40
CA ALA A 322 -14.44 -14.18 -4.33
C ALA A 322 -14.51 -15.62 -4.86
N GLY A 323 -15.71 -16.15 -5.06
CA GLY A 323 -15.88 -17.51 -5.55
C GLY A 323 -17.32 -17.79 -5.93
N ARG A 324 -17.50 -18.83 -6.74
CA ARG A 324 -18.83 -19.32 -7.08
C ARG A 324 -19.40 -20.09 -5.89
N MET A 325 -20.61 -19.73 -5.48
CA MET A 325 -21.39 -20.55 -4.56
C MET A 325 -21.96 -21.74 -5.34
N ILE A 326 -21.58 -22.96 -4.99
CA ILE A 326 -22.28 -24.16 -5.46
C ILE A 326 -23.62 -24.17 -4.73
N LYS A 327 -24.71 -23.92 -5.46
CA LYS A 327 -26.06 -24.02 -4.93
C LYS A 327 -26.36 -25.52 -4.77
N VAL A 328 -26.13 -26.06 -3.58
CA VAL A 328 -26.58 -27.42 -3.25
C VAL A 328 -28.10 -27.36 -3.21
N ALA A 329 -28.77 -27.93 -4.21
CA ALA A 329 -30.22 -28.06 -4.19
C ALA A 329 -30.60 -28.94 -2.98
N SER A 330 -31.30 -28.37 -2.02
CA SER A 330 -31.89 -29.12 -0.91
C SER A 330 -33.04 -29.97 -1.44
N SER A 331 -32.77 -31.17 -1.93
CA SER A 331 -33.79 -32.16 -2.32
C SER A 331 -33.90 -33.34 -1.34
N LEU A 332 -33.44 -33.19 -0.10
CA LEU A 332 -33.47 -34.26 0.91
C LEU A 332 -34.25 -33.88 2.18
N LEU A 333 -35.51 -33.48 2.02
CA LEU A 333 -36.51 -33.66 3.08
C LEU A 333 -37.82 -34.13 2.43
N PRO A 334 -38.25 -35.39 2.63
CA PRO A 334 -39.60 -35.79 2.25
C PRO A 334 -40.61 -35.04 3.14
N PRO A 335 -41.79 -34.68 2.61
CA PRO A 335 -42.83 -34.04 3.42
C PRO A 335 -43.26 -34.99 4.53
N MET A 336 -43.08 -34.58 5.78
CA MET A 336 -43.75 -35.24 6.90
C MET A 336 -45.25 -34.96 6.78
N LEU A 337 -46.03 -36.03 6.57
CA LEU A 337 -47.45 -36.10 6.92
C LEU A 337 -47.57 -36.67 8.33
#